data_AF-A0A8C9YEB8-F1
#
_entry.id   AF-A0A8C9YEB8-F1
#
_cell.length_a   1.000
_cell.length_b   1.000
_cell.length_c   1.000
_cell.angle_alpha   90.00
_cell.angle_beta   90.00
_cell.angle_gamma   90.00
#
_symmetry.space_group_name_H-M   'P 1'
#
loop_
_entity.id
_entity.type
_entity.pdbx_description
1 polymer ?
#
loop_
_entity_poly.entity_id
_entity_poly.type
_entity_poly.pdbx_seq_one_letter_code
_entity_poly.pdbx_strand_id
1 'polypeptide(L)'
;TTSPRSDDGSSPLIPLSNFVNKNWFICFQVNQNGHLTFNGAFSSYSPQRFPMYGTRDIIAVFWTDLDNRVNGEIYYNQYTSSSVLQQATQDINRYFPGLNFNANWVFVATWYEVAYYPTTGTRTTIQAVLISGGQYSFVLMNYGIIALTTHNAGYDTENSTHHFTIPGSFSNNATGIYSAFRLGSNVNVPGRWAFRIDLGSRGPLYPIAGTTSPRLDDGSSPLIPLQRPFVYFGRSYSQIYVNNNGHLTFNGAFSSFTPQRFPMYGTRDIITVFWTDLDNRVNGEIYYNQYTSGSVLQQATQDINRYFPGLNFNANWVFVATWYEVAYYPTTGTVSQLDHRGQERAPWQHSRCLDTTGQSVCQ
;
A
#
# COMPACT_ATOMS: atom_id res chain seq x y z
N THR A 1 -28.46 9.84 -0.85
CA THR A 1 -29.35 8.84 -0.24
C THR A 1 -28.82 8.50 1.13
N THR A 2 -29.68 8.40 2.15
CA THR A 2 -29.30 7.92 3.48
C THR A 2 -29.52 6.40 3.57
N SER A 3 -28.62 5.70 4.25
CA SER A 3 -28.82 4.30 4.61
C SER A 3 -29.84 4.20 5.75
N PRO A 4 -30.65 3.14 5.85
CA PRO A 4 -31.46 2.89 7.04
C PRO A 4 -30.60 2.87 8.30
N ARG A 5 -31.13 3.40 9.41
CA ARG A 5 -30.45 3.33 10.71
C ARG A 5 -30.44 1.89 11.22
N SER A 6 -29.27 1.37 11.56
CA SER A 6 -29.02 -0.01 11.97
C SER A 6 -27.69 -0.15 12.70
N ASP A 7 -27.42 -1.34 13.21
CA ASP A 7 -26.16 -1.73 13.88
C ASP A 7 -25.29 -2.55 12.92
N ASP A 8 -25.88 -3.57 12.33
CA ASP A 8 -25.20 -4.51 11.41
C ASP A 8 -25.87 -4.57 10.04
N GLY A 9 -26.53 -3.48 9.65
CA GLY A 9 -27.29 -3.39 8.41
C GLY A 9 -26.44 -3.08 7.18
N SER A 10 -27.13 -3.03 6.03
CA SER A 10 -26.55 -2.61 4.75
C SER A 10 -27.55 -1.74 4.00
N SER A 11 -27.04 -0.89 3.11
CA SER A 11 -27.88 -0.23 2.10
C SER A 11 -28.60 -1.26 1.21
N PRO A 12 -29.69 -0.87 0.52
CA PRO A 12 -30.14 -1.62 -0.67
C PRO A 12 -28.99 -1.82 -1.68
N LEU A 13 -29.14 -2.81 -2.58
CA LEU A 13 -28.18 -3.04 -3.66
C LEU A 13 -28.07 -1.79 -4.54
N ILE A 14 -26.84 -1.33 -4.77
CA ILE A 14 -26.53 -0.16 -5.61
C ILE A 14 -26.00 -0.67 -6.96
N PRO A 15 -26.78 -0.58 -8.06
CA PRO A 15 -26.38 -1.16 -9.35
C PRO A 15 -25.18 -0.43 -9.98
N LEU A 16 -24.13 -1.17 -10.34
CA LEU A 16 -22.96 -0.67 -11.08
C LEU A 16 -23.24 -0.47 -12.58
N SER A 17 -24.40 -0.89 -13.09
CA SER A 17 -24.84 -0.64 -14.48
C SER A 17 -24.94 0.85 -14.82
N ASN A 18 -25.03 1.72 -13.82
CA ASN A 18 -24.97 3.17 -13.99
C ASN A 18 -23.52 3.73 -13.99
N PHE A 19 -22.51 2.85 -13.96
CA PHE A 19 -21.15 3.21 -13.59
C PHE A 19 -20.08 2.59 -14.54
N VAL A 20 -20.14 1.31 -14.94
CA VAL A 20 -19.02 0.66 -15.67
C VAL A 20 -19.47 -0.23 -16.83
N ASN A 21 -18.68 -0.26 -17.92
CA ASN A 21 -18.81 -1.26 -18.98
C ASN A 21 -18.18 -2.58 -18.49
N LYS A 22 -18.99 -3.64 -18.46
CA LYS A 22 -18.84 -4.92 -17.74
C LYS A 22 -17.42 -5.50 -17.72
N ASN A 23 -17.02 -6.04 -16.56
CA ASN A 23 -16.32 -7.34 -16.45
C ASN A 23 -16.19 -7.93 -15.03
N TRP A 24 -16.41 -7.19 -13.92
CA TRP A 24 -16.16 -7.75 -12.56
C TRP A 24 -17.34 -7.71 -11.59
N PHE A 25 -17.99 -6.57 -11.34
CA PHE A 25 -19.15 -6.48 -10.42
C PHE A 25 -20.33 -5.72 -11.04
N ILE A 26 -21.54 -6.14 -10.71
CA ILE A 26 -22.80 -5.54 -11.21
C ILE A 26 -23.49 -4.64 -10.19
N CYS A 27 -23.05 -4.68 -8.92
CA CYS A 27 -23.56 -3.84 -7.84
C CYS A 27 -22.58 -3.86 -6.65
N PHE A 28 -22.82 -3.00 -5.67
CA PHE A 28 -22.19 -3.07 -4.35
C PHE A 28 -23.15 -2.58 -3.27
N GLN A 29 -22.76 -2.74 -2.01
CA GLN A 29 -23.51 -2.26 -0.85
C GLN A 29 -22.62 -1.46 0.08
N VAL A 30 -23.21 -0.45 0.72
CA VAL A 30 -22.59 0.29 1.82
C VAL A 30 -23.03 -0.39 3.10
N ASN A 31 -22.10 -1.03 3.81
CA ASN A 31 -22.40 -1.71 5.06
C ASN A 31 -22.22 -0.76 6.24
N GLN A 32 -23.02 -1.00 7.28
CA GLN A 32 -23.04 -0.19 8.48
C GLN A 32 -21.66 -0.14 9.16
N ASN A 33 -21.00 -1.29 9.24
CA ASN A 33 -19.69 -1.52 9.86
C ASN A 33 -18.47 -1.03 9.05
N GLY A 34 -18.62 0.07 8.32
CA GLY A 34 -17.51 0.85 7.75
C GLY A 34 -16.82 0.24 6.53
N HIS A 35 -17.52 -0.64 5.80
CA HIS A 35 -16.97 -1.33 4.64
C HIS A 35 -17.96 -1.44 3.48
N LEU A 36 -17.43 -1.57 2.26
CA LEU A 36 -18.19 -1.84 1.04
C LEU A 36 -17.95 -3.28 0.59
N THR A 37 -19.00 -3.94 0.11
CA THR A 37 -18.93 -5.30 -0.47
C THR A 37 -19.59 -5.35 -1.83
N PHE A 38 -19.08 -6.22 -2.70
CA PHE A 38 -19.49 -6.30 -4.10
C PHE A 38 -20.28 -7.56 -4.45
N ASN A 39 -20.37 -8.51 -3.52
CA ASN A 39 -21.09 -9.78 -3.66
C ASN A 39 -22.23 -9.96 -2.64
N GLY A 40 -22.75 -8.85 -2.11
CA GLY A 40 -23.91 -8.82 -1.22
C GLY A 40 -23.64 -8.21 0.15
N ALA A 41 -24.69 -8.13 0.96
CA ALA A 41 -24.67 -7.53 2.28
C ALA A 41 -23.71 -8.28 3.21
N PHE A 42 -23.03 -7.55 4.07
CA PHE A 42 -22.12 -8.13 5.04
C PHE A 42 -22.28 -7.43 6.39
N SER A 43 -22.82 -8.17 7.35
CA SER A 43 -23.18 -7.69 8.69
C SER A 43 -22.05 -7.86 9.70
N SER A 44 -20.84 -8.19 9.26
CA SER A 44 -19.75 -8.50 10.18
C SER A 44 -19.22 -7.21 10.81
N TYR A 45 -19.24 -7.15 12.14
CA TYR A 45 -18.69 -6.05 12.94
C TYR A 45 -17.27 -6.33 13.44
N SER A 46 -16.81 -7.58 13.32
CA SER A 46 -15.51 -8.01 13.83
C SER A 46 -14.44 -7.89 12.74
N PRO A 47 -13.52 -6.90 12.83
CA PRO A 47 -12.50 -6.70 11.82
C PRO A 47 -11.55 -7.89 11.73
N GLN A 48 -11.26 -8.30 10.51
CA GLN A 48 -10.25 -9.31 10.21
C GLN A 48 -8.98 -8.65 9.65
N ARG A 49 -7.83 -9.28 9.83
CA ARG A 49 -6.58 -8.82 9.22
C ARG A 49 -6.57 -9.19 7.73
N PHE A 50 -6.10 -8.27 6.89
CA PHE A 50 -5.77 -8.60 5.50
C PHE A 50 -4.33 -9.13 5.42
N PRO A 51 -4.03 -10.10 4.54
CA PRO A 51 -4.98 -10.82 3.69
C PRO A 51 -5.90 -11.77 4.49
N MET A 52 -7.18 -11.80 4.14
CA MET A 52 -8.23 -12.66 4.73
C MET A 52 -8.29 -14.03 4.08
N TYR A 53 -7.82 -14.17 2.83
CA TYR A 53 -8.03 -15.35 1.97
C TYR A 53 -9.51 -15.77 1.90
N GLY A 54 -10.40 -14.78 1.93
CA GLY A 54 -11.84 -14.99 1.91
C GLY A 54 -12.42 -15.06 0.50
N THR A 55 -13.72 -15.35 0.41
CA THR A 55 -14.47 -15.44 -0.86
C THR A 55 -15.14 -14.12 -1.26
N ARG A 56 -14.68 -12.98 -0.71
CA ARG A 56 -15.34 -11.68 -0.91
C ARG A 56 -14.33 -10.59 -1.22
N ASP A 57 -14.73 -9.72 -2.15
CA ASP A 57 -14.11 -8.42 -2.33
C ASP A 57 -14.70 -7.41 -1.34
N ILE A 58 -13.82 -6.79 -0.58
CA ILE A 58 -14.15 -5.85 0.47
C ILE A 58 -13.25 -4.61 0.37
N ILE A 59 -13.88 -3.44 0.45
CA ILE A 59 -13.19 -2.18 0.73
C ILE A 59 -13.56 -1.81 2.16
N ALA A 60 -12.69 -2.12 3.10
CA ALA A 60 -12.84 -1.75 4.50
C ALA A 60 -12.26 -0.36 4.72
N VAL A 61 -13.05 0.69 4.50
CA VAL A 61 -12.61 2.05 4.82
C VAL A 61 -12.24 2.13 6.30
N PHE A 62 -13.04 1.51 7.16
CA PHE A 62 -12.76 1.40 8.58
C PHE A 62 -13.69 0.35 9.21
N TRP A 63 -13.26 -0.90 9.17
CA TRP A 63 -14.05 -2.01 9.67
C TRP A 63 -14.02 -2.06 11.19
N THR A 64 -15.18 -1.82 11.79
CA THR A 64 -15.44 -1.92 13.23
C THR A 64 -16.95 -1.98 13.46
N ASP A 65 -17.34 -2.15 14.72
CA ASP A 65 -18.72 -2.24 15.17
C ASP A 65 -19.36 -0.84 15.26
N LEU A 66 -19.99 -0.38 14.17
CA LEU A 66 -20.53 0.98 14.02
C LEU A 66 -22.05 0.99 14.20
N ASP A 67 -22.55 1.82 15.10
CA ASP A 67 -23.98 1.93 15.40
C ASP A 67 -24.49 3.35 15.13
N ASN A 68 -25.43 3.50 14.18
CA ASN A 68 -26.09 4.78 13.90
C ASN A 68 -27.56 4.84 14.37
N ARG A 69 -28.01 3.91 15.23
CA ARG A 69 -29.37 3.93 15.79
C ARG A 69 -29.60 5.21 16.61
N VAL A 70 -28.59 5.63 17.38
CA VAL A 70 -28.65 6.81 18.25
C VAL A 70 -28.10 8.07 17.55
N ASN A 71 -26.82 8.08 17.18
CA ASN A 71 -26.16 9.26 16.59
C ASN A 71 -25.34 8.92 15.32
N GLY A 72 -25.09 9.98 14.56
CA GLY A 72 -24.44 9.89 13.26
C GLY A 72 -25.38 9.44 12.15
N GLU A 73 -24.88 9.53 10.92
CA GLU A 73 -25.62 9.19 9.71
C GLU A 73 -24.70 8.48 8.73
N ILE A 74 -25.26 7.54 7.97
CA ILE A 74 -24.57 6.95 6.82
C ILE A 74 -25.31 7.39 5.58
N TYR A 75 -24.61 8.06 4.69
CA TYR A 75 -25.19 8.51 3.43
C TYR A 75 -24.22 8.30 2.28
N TYR A 76 -24.80 8.11 1.11
CA TYR A 76 -24.05 7.88 -0.10
C TYR A 76 -24.73 8.50 -1.31
N ASN A 77 -23.93 8.92 -2.28
CA ASN A 77 -24.39 9.53 -3.53
C ASN A 77 -23.46 9.16 -4.68
N GLN A 78 -24.05 9.04 -5.87
CA GLN A 78 -23.34 9.00 -7.14
C GLN A 78 -23.38 10.38 -7.80
N TYR A 79 -22.30 10.73 -8.47
CA TYR A 79 -22.17 11.92 -9.31
C TYR A 79 -21.70 11.49 -10.70
N THR A 80 -22.35 12.00 -11.75
CA THR A 80 -21.99 11.80 -13.17
C THR A 80 -21.85 13.12 -13.93
N SER A 81 -22.21 14.25 -13.30
CA SER A 81 -21.99 15.61 -13.82
C SER A 81 -22.09 16.61 -12.65
N SER A 82 -20.95 17.14 -12.20
CA SER A 82 -20.90 18.16 -11.13
C SER A 82 -19.46 18.66 -10.89
N SER A 83 -19.31 19.65 -10.00
CA SER A 83 -18.01 20.06 -9.43
C SER A 83 -17.25 18.90 -8.76
N VAL A 84 -17.95 17.85 -8.33
CA VAL A 84 -17.33 16.65 -7.73
C VAL A 84 -16.46 15.90 -8.73
N LEU A 85 -16.89 15.77 -9.99
CA LEU A 85 -16.08 15.12 -11.04
C LEU A 85 -14.84 15.95 -11.36
N GLN A 86 -14.96 17.28 -11.40
CA GLN A 86 -13.82 18.16 -11.62
C GLN A 86 -12.81 18.05 -10.48
N GLN A 87 -13.27 18.07 -9.23
CA GLN A 87 -12.40 17.89 -8.06
C GLN A 87 -11.73 16.51 -8.07
N ALA A 88 -12.48 15.43 -8.33
CA ALA A 88 -11.92 14.09 -8.43
C ALA A 88 -10.89 13.98 -9.56
N THR A 89 -11.15 14.60 -10.71
CA THR A 89 -10.22 14.65 -11.84
C THR A 89 -8.92 15.37 -11.46
N GLN A 90 -9.03 16.53 -10.80
CA GLN A 90 -7.87 17.30 -10.35
C GLN A 90 -7.07 16.54 -9.29
N ASP A 91 -7.75 15.95 -8.30
CA ASP A 91 -7.14 15.16 -7.23
C ASP A 91 -6.37 13.97 -7.81
N ILE A 92 -6.98 13.18 -8.68
CA ILE A 92 -6.33 12.01 -9.27
C ILE A 92 -5.13 12.41 -10.15
N ASN A 93 -5.26 13.44 -10.99
CA ASN A 93 -4.12 13.90 -11.80
C ASN A 93 -2.98 14.48 -10.95
N ARG A 94 -3.30 15.02 -9.77
CA ARG A 94 -2.29 15.48 -8.80
C ARG A 94 -1.59 14.31 -8.12
N TYR A 95 -2.34 13.26 -7.74
CA TYR A 95 -1.79 12.12 -7.00
C TYR A 95 -1.07 11.12 -7.91
N PHE A 96 -1.54 10.98 -9.15
CA PHE A 96 -1.06 10.05 -10.16
C PHE A 96 -0.73 10.81 -11.47
N PRO A 97 0.34 11.63 -11.46
CA PRO A 97 0.75 12.41 -12.63
C PRO A 97 1.05 11.52 -13.84
N GLY A 98 0.73 12.01 -15.04
CA GLY A 98 0.99 11.32 -16.31
C GLY A 98 -0.10 10.37 -16.79
N LEU A 99 -1.16 10.13 -15.99
CA LEU A 99 -2.32 9.33 -16.43
C LEU A 99 -3.26 10.09 -17.38
N ASN A 100 -3.21 11.43 -17.40
CA ASN A 100 -4.17 12.29 -18.12
C ASN A 100 -5.63 11.87 -17.85
N PHE A 101 -5.94 11.69 -16.56
CA PHE A 101 -7.19 11.13 -16.10
C PHE A 101 -8.36 12.11 -16.29
N ASN A 102 -9.55 11.59 -16.56
CA ASN A 102 -10.82 12.33 -16.51
C ASN A 102 -11.87 11.44 -15.83
N ALA A 103 -12.55 11.95 -14.80
CA ALA A 103 -13.57 11.19 -14.09
C ALA A 103 -14.89 11.15 -14.87
N ASN A 104 -15.37 9.95 -15.17
CA ASN A 104 -16.70 9.71 -15.74
C ASN A 104 -17.78 9.67 -14.65
N TRP A 105 -17.45 9.15 -13.48
CA TRP A 105 -18.34 9.14 -12.32
C TRP A 105 -17.56 9.09 -11.01
N VAL A 106 -18.22 9.54 -9.96
CA VAL A 106 -17.75 9.48 -8.58
C VAL A 106 -18.86 8.93 -7.70
N PHE A 107 -18.56 7.96 -6.86
CA PHE A 107 -19.44 7.51 -5.79
C PHE A 107 -18.81 7.86 -4.45
N VAL A 108 -19.60 8.42 -3.54
CA VAL A 108 -19.17 8.80 -2.19
C VAL A 108 -20.06 8.09 -1.20
N ALA A 109 -19.49 7.35 -0.26
CA ALA A 109 -20.16 6.86 0.95
C ALA A 109 -19.49 7.47 2.17
N THR A 110 -20.28 8.09 3.04
CA THR A 110 -19.81 8.77 4.25
C THR A 110 -20.52 8.19 5.46
N TRP A 111 -19.75 7.75 6.45
CA TRP A 111 -20.23 7.51 7.80
C TRP A 111 -19.86 8.77 8.57
N TYR A 112 -20.85 9.58 8.95
CA TYR A 112 -20.66 10.89 9.54
C TYR A 112 -21.05 10.86 11.01
N GLU A 113 -20.08 11.11 11.91
CA GLU A 113 -20.24 11.12 13.37
C GLU A 113 -20.96 9.88 13.94
N VAL A 114 -20.73 8.71 13.33
CA VAL A 114 -21.34 7.43 13.75
C VAL A 114 -20.66 6.93 15.02
N ALA A 115 -21.44 6.37 15.95
CA ALA A 115 -20.95 5.83 17.21
C ALA A 115 -20.52 4.36 17.08
N TYR A 116 -19.96 3.82 18.15
CA TYR A 116 -19.62 2.40 18.27
C TYR A 116 -20.65 1.68 19.10
N TYR A 117 -20.94 0.42 18.80
CA TYR A 117 -21.66 -0.43 19.74
C TYR A 117 -20.75 -0.92 20.88
N PRO A 118 -21.24 -1.10 22.12
CA PRO A 118 -22.46 -0.54 22.70
C PRO A 118 -22.26 0.91 23.20
N THR A 119 -21.12 1.54 22.88
CA THR A 119 -20.72 2.84 23.42
C THR A 119 -21.39 3.99 22.67
N THR A 120 -22.59 4.36 23.11
CA THR A 120 -23.31 5.52 22.60
C THR A 120 -22.51 6.82 22.83
N GLY A 121 -22.49 7.72 21.86
CA GLY A 121 -21.90 9.06 22.00
C GLY A 121 -20.46 9.22 21.52
N THR A 122 -19.78 8.14 21.08
CA THR A 122 -18.56 8.30 20.26
C THR A 122 -18.91 8.91 18.92
N ARG A 123 -17.92 9.53 18.28
CA ARG A 123 -18.08 10.16 16.95
C ARG A 123 -16.94 9.76 16.05
N THR A 124 -17.28 9.07 14.97
CA THR A 124 -16.34 8.67 13.94
C THR A 124 -16.85 9.10 12.58
N THR A 125 -16.00 9.83 11.85
CA THR A 125 -16.28 10.30 10.49
C THR A 125 -15.26 9.73 9.52
N ILE A 126 -15.73 8.96 8.56
CA ILE A 126 -14.93 8.30 7.52
C ILE A 126 -15.66 8.36 6.19
N GLN A 127 -14.93 8.27 5.09
CA GLN A 127 -15.51 8.31 3.75
C GLN A 127 -14.77 7.42 2.77
N ALA A 128 -15.53 6.61 2.02
CA ALA A 128 -15.08 5.97 0.79
C ALA A 128 -15.47 6.82 -0.41
N VAL A 129 -14.53 7.00 -1.34
CA VAL A 129 -14.78 7.63 -2.64
C VAL A 129 -14.32 6.68 -3.74
N LEU A 130 -15.23 6.14 -4.53
CA LEU A 130 -14.90 5.37 -5.73
C LEU A 130 -14.94 6.31 -6.93
N ILE A 131 -13.89 6.32 -7.74
CA ILE A 131 -13.72 7.23 -8.88
C ILE A 131 -13.38 6.38 -10.10
N SER A 132 -14.08 6.57 -11.21
CA SER A 132 -13.73 5.91 -12.47
C SER A 132 -13.70 6.88 -13.63
N GLY A 133 -12.73 6.70 -14.51
CA GLY A 133 -12.62 7.35 -15.82
C GLY A 133 -12.86 6.38 -16.97
N GLY A 134 -13.49 5.23 -16.71
CA GLY A 134 -13.68 4.15 -17.68
C GLY A 134 -12.46 3.25 -17.79
N GLN A 135 -11.30 3.79 -18.19
CA GLN A 135 -10.05 3.02 -18.27
C GLN A 135 -9.39 2.80 -16.91
N TYR A 136 -9.44 3.81 -16.05
CA TYR A 136 -8.79 3.80 -14.73
C TYR A 136 -9.82 3.91 -13.62
N SER A 137 -9.56 3.23 -12.50
CA SER A 137 -10.44 3.22 -11.33
C SER A 137 -9.64 3.41 -10.06
N PHE A 138 -10.16 4.23 -9.15
CA PHE A 138 -9.50 4.61 -7.92
C PHE A 138 -10.45 4.51 -6.73
N VAL A 139 -9.88 4.25 -5.55
CA VAL A 139 -10.54 4.44 -4.27
C VAL A 139 -9.77 5.46 -3.44
N LEU A 140 -10.48 6.46 -2.91
CA LEU A 140 -9.98 7.31 -1.84
C LEU A 140 -10.66 6.91 -0.53
N MET A 141 -9.86 6.85 0.54
CA MET A 141 -10.33 6.71 1.91
C MET A 141 -9.97 7.99 2.66
N ASN A 142 -10.97 8.69 3.17
CA ASN A 142 -10.77 9.93 3.93
C ASN A 142 -11.16 9.72 5.40
N TYR A 143 -10.33 10.22 6.30
CA TYR A 143 -10.46 10.07 7.75
C TYR A 143 -10.64 11.43 8.42
N GLY A 144 -11.78 11.61 9.09
CA GLY A 144 -12.07 12.75 9.93
C GLY A 144 -11.63 12.53 11.38
N ILE A 145 -12.47 12.96 12.32
CA ILE A 145 -12.32 12.60 13.74
C ILE A 145 -12.71 11.14 13.89
N ILE A 146 -11.90 10.36 14.62
CA ILE A 146 -12.13 8.95 14.89
C ILE A 146 -11.93 8.70 16.38
N ALA A 147 -12.94 8.17 17.06
CA ALA A 147 -12.83 7.76 18.45
C ALA A 147 -11.95 6.49 18.62
N LEU A 148 -11.44 6.23 19.82
CA LEU A 148 -10.57 5.07 20.08
C LEU A 148 -11.37 3.75 20.06
N THR A 149 -10.90 2.72 19.36
CA THR A 149 -11.37 1.31 19.43
C THR A 149 -10.42 0.34 18.66
N THR A 150 -10.88 -0.87 18.31
CA THR A 150 -10.22 -1.89 17.49
C THR A 150 -10.75 -1.87 16.06
N HIS A 151 -9.86 -1.99 15.07
CA HIS A 151 -10.19 -1.70 13.67
C HIS A 151 -9.30 -2.41 12.66
N ASN A 152 -9.83 -2.54 11.44
CA ASN A 152 -9.02 -2.70 10.25
C ASN A 152 -9.40 -1.69 9.17
N ALA A 153 -8.43 -1.18 8.42
CA ALA A 153 -8.66 -0.34 7.25
C ALA A 153 -7.79 -0.78 6.07
N GLY A 154 -8.36 -0.77 4.87
CA GLY A 154 -7.73 -1.27 3.65
C GLY A 154 -8.72 -1.88 2.66
N TYR A 155 -8.22 -2.76 1.79
CA TYR A 155 -9.06 -3.57 0.90
C TYR A 155 -8.48 -4.96 0.74
N ASP A 156 -9.34 -5.89 0.35
CA ASP A 156 -8.97 -7.27 0.09
C ASP A 156 -9.92 -7.83 -0.97
N THR A 157 -9.38 -8.55 -1.95
CA THR A 157 -10.17 -9.19 -3.00
C THR A 157 -10.37 -10.65 -2.70
N GLU A 158 -11.25 -11.30 -3.47
CA GLU A 158 -11.42 -12.74 -3.40
C GLU A 158 -10.07 -13.48 -3.50
N ASN A 159 -9.88 -14.46 -2.60
CA ASN A 159 -8.64 -15.21 -2.38
C ASN A 159 -7.41 -14.34 -2.06
N SER A 160 -7.63 -13.08 -1.69
CA SER A 160 -6.59 -12.08 -1.45
C SER A 160 -5.61 -11.89 -2.60
N THR A 161 -6.10 -12.09 -3.83
CA THR A 161 -5.35 -11.86 -5.06
C THR A 161 -4.75 -10.46 -5.11
N HIS A 162 -5.45 -9.47 -4.54
CA HIS A 162 -4.99 -8.12 -4.29
C HIS A 162 -5.48 -7.64 -2.93
N HIS A 163 -4.56 -7.15 -2.10
CA HIS A 163 -4.93 -6.60 -0.80
C HIS A 163 -4.02 -5.43 -0.44
N PHE A 164 -4.48 -4.64 0.53
CA PHE A 164 -3.69 -3.62 1.18
C PHE A 164 -4.23 -3.36 2.58
N THR A 165 -3.33 -3.22 3.55
CA THR A 165 -3.65 -2.82 4.92
C THR A 165 -3.09 -1.43 5.16
N ILE A 166 -3.93 -0.49 5.59
CA ILE A 166 -3.46 0.84 5.97
C ILE A 166 -2.55 0.72 7.21
N PRO A 167 -1.34 1.31 7.19
CA PRO A 167 -0.45 1.35 8.34
C PRO A 167 -1.17 1.87 9.59
N GLY A 168 -1.10 1.08 10.66
CA GLY A 168 -1.80 1.35 11.92
C GLY A 168 -3.05 0.49 12.15
N SER A 169 -3.55 -0.27 11.18
CA SER A 169 -4.64 -1.23 11.46
C SER A 169 -4.28 -2.16 12.62
N PHE A 170 -5.23 -2.37 13.55
CA PHE A 170 -5.05 -3.09 14.82
C PHE A 170 -3.96 -2.57 15.78
N SER A 171 -3.50 -1.33 15.64
CA SER A 171 -2.60 -0.69 16.60
C SER A 171 -3.30 0.38 17.44
N ASN A 172 -2.73 0.69 18.60
CA ASN A 172 -3.27 1.72 19.51
C ASN A 172 -3.16 3.15 18.95
N ASN A 173 -2.32 3.39 17.95
CA ASN A 173 -2.16 4.71 17.31
C ASN A 173 -2.98 4.85 16.00
N ALA A 174 -3.81 3.87 15.64
CA ALA A 174 -4.67 3.93 14.45
C ALA A 174 -5.72 5.04 14.53
N THR A 175 -6.23 5.29 15.73
CA THR A 175 -7.39 6.17 16.01
C THR A 175 -7.10 7.22 17.09
N GLY A 176 -8.02 8.16 17.28
CA GLY A 176 -7.84 9.35 18.11
C GLY A 176 -7.45 10.61 17.33
N ILE A 177 -7.24 11.72 18.03
CA ILE A 177 -7.01 13.04 17.44
C ILE A 177 -5.65 13.16 16.70
N TYR A 178 -4.65 12.39 17.12
CA TYR A 178 -3.30 12.34 16.55
C TYR A 178 -2.98 10.98 15.92
N SER A 179 -3.95 10.40 15.21
CA SER A 179 -3.85 9.02 14.75
C SER A 179 -3.15 8.84 13.40
N ALA A 180 -2.62 7.64 13.16
CA ALA A 180 -2.04 7.24 11.89
C ALA A 180 -3.04 7.35 10.74
N PHE A 181 -4.32 7.05 10.95
CA PHE A 181 -5.33 7.20 9.91
C PHE A 181 -5.62 8.65 9.56
N ARG A 182 -5.65 9.54 10.57
CA ARG A 182 -5.96 10.97 10.38
C ARG A 182 -4.76 11.81 9.92
N LEU A 183 -3.55 11.44 10.32
CA LEU A 183 -2.32 12.19 10.00
C LEU A 183 -1.53 11.55 8.85
N GLY A 184 -1.64 10.24 8.67
CA GLY A 184 -0.96 9.51 7.60
C GLY A 184 -1.62 9.70 6.24
N SER A 185 -0.83 9.48 5.20
CA SER A 185 -1.27 9.57 3.80
C SER A 185 -0.21 8.96 2.88
N ASN A 186 -0.63 8.34 1.78
CA ASN A 186 0.25 7.97 0.67
C ASN A 186 0.28 9.03 -0.46
N VAL A 187 -0.50 10.11 -0.34
CA VAL A 187 -0.60 11.20 -1.33
C VAL A 187 -0.24 12.57 -0.75
N ASN A 188 0.34 12.61 0.45
CA ASN A 188 0.71 13.83 1.18
C ASN A 188 -0.49 14.77 1.45
N VAL A 189 -1.68 14.20 1.66
CA VAL A 189 -2.86 14.94 2.13
C VAL A 189 -3.30 14.26 3.43
N PRO A 190 -3.12 14.91 4.60
CA PRO A 190 -3.43 14.29 5.89
C PRO A 190 -4.82 13.67 5.92
N GLY A 191 -4.89 12.41 6.33
CA GLY A 191 -6.16 11.69 6.46
C GLY A 191 -6.69 11.14 5.14
N ARG A 192 -5.97 11.30 4.02
CA ARG A 192 -6.39 10.78 2.71
C ARG A 192 -5.43 9.70 2.22
N TRP A 193 -6.02 8.58 1.85
CA TRP A 193 -5.33 7.47 1.20
C TRP A 193 -5.94 7.23 -0.16
N ALA A 194 -5.12 7.19 -1.21
CA ALA A 194 -5.57 7.04 -2.58
C ALA A 194 -4.95 5.81 -3.24
N PHE A 195 -5.77 4.96 -3.83
CA PHE A 195 -5.30 3.73 -4.47
C PHE A 195 -5.86 3.64 -5.87
N ARG A 196 -4.99 3.36 -6.84
CA ARG A 196 -5.40 2.90 -8.17
C ARG A 196 -5.72 1.40 -8.07
N ILE A 197 -6.90 1.01 -8.49
CA ILE A 197 -7.46 -0.34 -8.27
C ILE A 197 -7.91 -1.04 -9.57
N ASP A 198 -7.74 -0.41 -10.73
CA ASP A 198 -7.96 -1.06 -12.04
C ASP A 198 -6.85 -2.04 -12.43
N LEU A 199 -5.68 -1.93 -11.79
CA LEU A 199 -4.58 -2.90 -11.84
C LEU A 199 -4.27 -3.23 -10.40
N GLY A 200 -4.52 -4.47 -9.97
CA GLY A 200 -4.40 -4.88 -8.58
C GLY A 200 -3.15 -4.33 -7.88
N SER A 201 -3.39 -3.55 -6.81
CA SER A 201 -2.45 -3.03 -5.81
C SER A 201 -0.96 -3.00 -6.21
N ARG A 202 -0.49 -1.89 -6.78
CA ARG A 202 0.89 -1.43 -6.56
C ARG A 202 0.85 0.08 -6.28
N GLY A 203 1.12 0.47 -5.03
CA GLY A 203 1.55 1.83 -4.67
C GLY A 203 2.88 2.19 -5.36
N PRO A 204 3.61 3.25 -4.97
CA PRO A 204 4.81 3.67 -5.69
C PRO A 204 5.98 2.69 -5.47
N LEU A 205 5.88 1.54 -6.10
CA LEU A 205 6.97 0.66 -6.44
C LEU A 205 7.12 0.72 -7.94
N TYR A 206 8.36 0.74 -8.39
CA TYR A 206 8.65 0.50 -9.79
C TYR A 206 8.16 -0.90 -10.20
N PRO A 207 7.85 -1.12 -11.49
CA PRO A 207 7.37 -2.42 -11.97
C PRO A 207 8.31 -3.56 -11.56
N ILE A 208 7.73 -4.64 -11.06
CA ILE A 208 8.41 -5.93 -10.88
C ILE A 208 8.45 -6.59 -12.26
N ALA A 209 9.55 -6.38 -12.96
CA ALA A 209 9.75 -6.82 -14.32
C ALA A 209 11.24 -6.88 -14.64
N GLY A 210 11.57 -7.53 -15.77
CA GLY A 210 12.92 -7.61 -16.30
C GLY A 210 13.50 -9.01 -16.23
N THR A 211 14.83 -9.08 -16.15
CA THR A 211 15.58 -10.32 -16.12
C THR A 211 15.59 -10.88 -14.70
N THR A 212 15.41 -12.19 -14.57
CA THR A 212 15.53 -12.89 -13.28
C THR A 212 17.00 -13.18 -12.96
N SER A 213 17.36 -12.99 -11.69
CA SER A 213 18.63 -13.46 -11.13
C SER A 213 18.56 -14.96 -10.89
N PRO A 214 19.70 -15.70 -10.92
CA PRO A 214 19.72 -17.12 -10.57
C PRO A 214 19.11 -17.43 -9.20
N ARG A 215 18.50 -18.62 -9.10
CA ARG A 215 17.92 -19.17 -7.86
C ARG A 215 19.00 -19.83 -7.00
N LEU A 216 19.49 -19.13 -5.98
CA LEU A 216 20.65 -19.47 -5.14
C LEU A 216 20.47 -18.96 -3.69
N ASP A 217 21.12 -19.60 -2.72
CA ASP A 217 21.04 -19.25 -1.29
C ASP A 217 21.80 -17.95 -0.96
N ASP A 218 23.02 -17.83 -1.48
CA ASP A 218 23.90 -16.68 -1.25
C ASP A 218 24.47 -16.17 -2.58
N GLY A 219 23.60 -16.20 -3.59
CA GLY A 219 23.97 -15.93 -4.97
C GLY A 219 24.09 -14.46 -5.32
N SER A 220 24.27 -14.26 -6.62
CA SER A 220 24.21 -12.95 -7.24
C SER A 220 23.80 -13.12 -8.70
N SER A 221 23.34 -12.03 -9.30
CA SER A 221 23.23 -11.95 -10.75
C SER A 221 24.61 -12.12 -11.40
N PRO A 222 24.66 -12.47 -12.69
CA PRO A 222 25.83 -12.17 -13.52
C PRO A 222 26.19 -10.68 -13.47
N LEU A 223 27.36 -10.32 -14.02
CA LEU A 223 27.71 -8.91 -14.24
C LEU A 223 26.64 -8.26 -15.14
N ILE A 224 26.02 -7.19 -14.68
CA ILE A 224 25.04 -6.43 -15.46
C ILE A 224 25.72 -5.16 -15.98
N PRO A 225 25.97 -5.04 -17.30
CA PRO A 225 26.45 -3.80 -17.89
C PRO A 225 25.37 -2.72 -17.76
N LEU A 226 25.74 -1.56 -17.24
CA LEU A 226 24.84 -0.43 -17.16
C LEU A 226 24.74 0.27 -18.52
N GLN A 227 23.52 0.54 -18.98
CA GLN A 227 23.27 1.25 -20.25
C GLN A 227 23.81 2.68 -20.21
N ARG A 228 23.89 3.27 -19.01
CA ARG A 228 24.54 4.56 -18.75
C ARG A 228 25.31 4.47 -17.43
N PRO A 229 26.43 5.19 -17.26
CA PRO A 229 27.17 5.13 -16.01
C PRO A 229 26.36 5.62 -14.80
N PHE A 230 26.52 4.95 -13.66
CA PHE A 230 25.98 5.39 -12.37
C PHE A 230 27.08 6.08 -11.57
N VAL A 231 26.84 7.34 -11.17
CA VAL A 231 27.78 8.09 -10.33
C VAL A 231 27.40 7.89 -8.87
N TYR A 232 28.29 7.27 -8.10
CA TYR A 232 28.13 7.00 -6.68
C TYR A 232 29.29 7.65 -5.91
N PHE A 233 28.98 8.72 -5.16
CA PHE A 233 29.94 9.54 -4.41
C PHE A 233 31.18 9.96 -5.23
N GLY A 234 30.96 10.43 -6.46
CA GLY A 234 32.01 10.91 -7.37
C GLY A 234 32.74 9.81 -8.15
N ARG A 235 32.47 8.53 -7.87
CA ARG A 235 32.96 7.40 -8.67
C ARG A 235 31.93 7.00 -9.70
N SER A 236 32.36 6.76 -10.93
CA SER A 236 31.50 6.33 -12.02
C SER A 236 31.61 4.83 -12.22
N TYR A 237 30.48 4.11 -12.15
CA TYR A 237 30.40 2.68 -12.40
C TYR A 237 29.64 2.41 -13.70
N SER A 238 30.15 1.47 -14.51
CA SER A 238 29.51 1.02 -15.75
C SER A 238 28.88 -0.37 -15.64
N GLN A 239 28.85 -0.93 -14.43
CA GLN A 239 28.35 -2.27 -14.16
C GLN A 239 27.76 -2.35 -12.76
N ILE A 240 26.90 -3.33 -12.53
CA ILE A 240 26.28 -3.60 -11.24
C ILE A 240 26.01 -5.10 -11.07
N TYR A 241 25.88 -5.54 -9.84
CA TYR A 241 25.45 -6.87 -9.44
C TYR A 241 24.28 -6.76 -8.48
N VAL A 242 23.27 -7.61 -8.67
CA VAL A 242 22.12 -7.75 -7.78
C VAL A 242 22.32 -9.00 -6.95
N ASN A 243 22.65 -8.85 -5.67
CA ASN A 243 22.97 -9.97 -4.79
C ASN A 243 21.72 -10.48 -4.08
N ASN A 244 21.69 -11.78 -3.78
CA ASN A 244 20.50 -12.42 -3.25
C ASN A 244 20.04 -11.84 -1.91
N ASN A 245 21.00 -11.46 -1.08
CA ASN A 245 20.82 -10.98 0.30
C ASN A 245 20.46 -9.49 0.41
N GLY A 246 19.83 -8.91 -0.62
CA GLY A 246 19.20 -7.58 -0.57
C GLY A 246 20.13 -6.38 -0.73
N HIS A 247 21.28 -6.59 -1.37
CA HIS A 247 22.28 -5.56 -1.66
C HIS A 247 22.77 -5.55 -3.11
N LEU A 248 23.17 -4.37 -3.56
CA LEU A 248 23.80 -4.11 -4.84
C LEU A 248 25.28 -3.81 -4.65
N THR A 249 26.11 -4.31 -5.57
CA THR A 249 27.56 -4.04 -5.59
C THR A 249 28.02 -3.71 -7.00
N PHE A 250 29.12 -2.96 -7.13
CA PHE A 250 29.60 -2.51 -8.45
C PHE A 250 30.85 -3.24 -8.96
N ASN A 251 31.66 -3.80 -8.06
CA ASN A 251 32.97 -4.37 -8.40
C ASN A 251 33.00 -5.91 -8.33
N GLY A 252 31.85 -6.55 -8.14
CA GLY A 252 31.73 -8.01 -8.10
C GLY A 252 30.56 -8.49 -7.25
N ALA A 253 30.15 -9.73 -7.49
CA ALA A 253 29.19 -10.46 -6.66
C ALA A 253 29.64 -10.53 -5.20
N PHE A 254 28.69 -10.50 -4.27
CA PHE A 254 28.94 -10.54 -2.84
C PHE A 254 27.89 -11.39 -2.14
N SER A 255 28.31 -12.53 -1.59
CA SER A 255 27.48 -13.59 -1.02
C SER A 255 27.17 -13.41 0.47
N SER A 256 27.50 -12.27 1.07
CA SER A 256 27.35 -12.12 2.52
C SER A 256 25.88 -11.96 2.90
N PHE A 257 25.39 -12.80 3.79
CA PHE A 257 24.04 -12.76 4.37
C PHE A 257 23.98 -12.04 5.73
N THR A 258 25.15 -11.76 6.33
CA THR A 258 25.24 -11.12 7.65
C THR A 258 25.43 -9.60 7.49
N PRO A 259 24.47 -8.78 7.95
CA PRO A 259 24.57 -7.33 7.83
C PRO A 259 25.74 -6.77 8.65
N GLN A 260 26.45 -5.81 8.08
CA GLN A 260 27.52 -5.09 8.75
C GLN A 260 27.10 -3.68 9.12
N ARG A 261 27.57 -3.19 10.26
CA ARG A 261 27.35 -1.79 10.67
C ARG A 261 28.13 -0.85 9.74
N PHE A 262 27.49 0.24 9.34
CA PHE A 262 28.18 1.33 8.66
C PHE A 262 28.87 2.25 9.69
N PRO A 263 30.05 2.82 9.37
CA PRO A 263 30.86 2.57 8.17
C PRO A 263 31.55 1.19 8.20
N MET A 264 31.52 0.48 7.06
CA MET A 264 32.07 -0.88 6.96
C MET A 264 33.61 -0.93 6.89
N TYR A 265 34.27 0.19 6.54
CA TYR A 265 35.71 0.24 6.25
C TYR A 265 36.20 -0.86 5.29
N GLY A 266 35.32 -1.29 4.37
CA GLY A 266 35.59 -2.36 3.41
C GLY A 266 36.15 -1.86 2.08
N THR A 267 36.53 -2.80 1.22
CA THR A 267 37.10 -2.52 -0.13
C THR A 267 36.04 -2.44 -1.23
N ARG A 268 34.74 -2.48 -0.88
CA ARG A 268 33.64 -2.60 -1.84
C ARG A 268 32.58 -1.54 -1.59
N ASP A 269 32.18 -0.87 -2.66
CA ASP A 269 31.02 0.01 -2.66
C ASP A 269 29.74 -0.82 -2.74
N ILE A 270 28.80 -0.54 -1.84
CA ILE A 270 27.59 -1.33 -1.62
C ILE A 270 26.39 -0.40 -1.40
N ILE A 271 25.26 -0.76 -1.98
CA ILE A 271 23.96 -0.16 -1.69
C ILE A 271 23.08 -1.26 -1.12
N THR A 272 22.63 -1.11 0.12
CA THR A 272 21.73 -2.07 0.75
C THR A 272 20.35 -1.47 0.91
N VAL A 273 19.33 -2.13 0.36
CA VAL A 273 17.93 -1.73 0.58
C VAL A 273 17.36 -2.48 1.78
N PHE A 274 17.79 -3.74 1.97
CA PHE A 274 17.48 -4.56 3.12
C PHE A 274 18.43 -5.76 3.17
N TRP A 275 19.49 -5.67 3.96
CA TRP A 275 20.50 -6.74 4.02
C TRP A 275 20.08 -7.81 5.03
N THR A 276 19.88 -9.04 4.56
CA THR A 276 19.53 -10.19 5.41
C THR A 276 19.81 -11.49 4.66
N ASP A 277 19.62 -12.63 5.33
CA ASP A 277 19.81 -13.97 4.79
C ASP A 277 18.57 -14.41 3.98
N LEU A 278 18.65 -14.33 2.64
CA LEU A 278 17.55 -14.52 1.70
C LEU A 278 17.82 -15.69 0.74
N ASP A 279 16.89 -16.62 0.66
CA ASP A 279 16.98 -17.82 -0.17
C ASP A 279 15.87 -17.86 -1.23
N ASN A 280 16.24 -17.74 -2.51
CA ASN A 280 15.31 -17.86 -3.64
C ASN A 280 15.38 -19.21 -4.38
N ARG A 281 16.01 -20.25 -3.81
CA ARG A 281 16.08 -21.59 -4.45
C ARG A 281 14.72 -22.23 -4.65
N VAL A 282 13.79 -21.99 -3.73
CA VAL A 282 12.44 -22.58 -3.75
C VAL A 282 11.37 -21.54 -4.07
N ASN A 283 11.34 -20.43 -3.34
CA ASN A 283 10.27 -19.42 -3.41
C ASN A 283 10.82 -18.02 -3.70
N GLY A 284 9.97 -17.18 -4.29
CA GLY A 284 10.35 -15.84 -4.71
C GLY A 284 11.24 -15.79 -5.94
N GLU A 285 11.43 -14.57 -6.44
CA GLU A 285 12.26 -14.28 -7.59
C GLU A 285 12.93 -12.92 -7.40
N ILE A 286 14.14 -12.77 -7.93
CA ILE A 286 14.86 -11.50 -7.91
C ILE A 286 14.88 -10.97 -9.33
N TYR A 287 14.24 -9.83 -9.56
CA TYR A 287 14.14 -9.19 -10.87
C TYR A 287 15.05 -7.97 -10.94
N TYR A 288 15.58 -7.70 -12.13
CA TYR A 288 16.21 -6.41 -12.41
C TYR A 288 15.94 -5.94 -13.83
N ASN A 289 15.84 -4.63 -14.02
CA ASN A 289 15.67 -4.01 -15.32
C ASN A 289 16.27 -2.61 -15.41
N GLN A 290 16.52 -2.16 -16.64
CA GLN A 290 16.99 -0.82 -16.97
C GLN A 290 15.98 -0.11 -17.88
N TYR A 291 15.68 1.14 -17.56
CA TYR A 291 14.74 1.97 -18.30
C TYR A 291 15.42 3.24 -18.77
N THR A 292 15.39 3.50 -20.07
CA THR A 292 15.90 4.74 -20.69
C THR A 292 14.80 5.58 -21.33
N SER A 293 13.54 5.11 -21.24
CA SER A 293 12.35 5.80 -21.71
C SER A 293 11.10 5.22 -21.03
N GLY A 294 9.93 5.80 -21.30
CA GLY A 294 8.64 5.29 -20.83
C GLY A 294 8.26 5.74 -19.42
N SER A 295 7.19 5.13 -18.89
CA SER A 295 6.53 5.55 -17.64
C SER A 295 7.44 5.45 -16.42
N VAL A 296 8.33 4.46 -16.36
CA VAL A 296 9.29 4.31 -15.25
C VAL A 296 10.26 5.49 -15.17
N LEU A 297 10.78 5.95 -16.31
CA LEU A 297 11.68 7.10 -16.37
C LEU A 297 10.97 8.40 -15.96
N GLN A 298 9.72 8.56 -16.41
CA GLN A 298 8.87 9.70 -16.06
C GLN A 298 8.54 9.71 -14.57
N GLN A 299 8.17 8.55 -14.01
CA GLN A 299 7.91 8.38 -12.58
C GLN A 299 9.14 8.76 -11.76
N ALA A 300 10.32 8.24 -12.10
CA ALA A 300 11.56 8.58 -11.39
C ALA A 300 11.90 10.06 -11.45
N THR A 301 11.69 10.68 -12.61
CA THR A 301 11.87 12.12 -12.78
C THR A 301 10.94 12.91 -11.86
N GLN A 302 9.67 12.51 -11.79
CA GLN A 302 8.67 13.16 -10.93
C GLN A 302 8.97 12.93 -9.44
N ASP A 303 9.35 11.72 -9.06
CA ASP A 303 9.71 11.35 -7.69
C ASP A 303 10.86 12.22 -7.18
N ILE A 304 11.96 12.30 -7.92
CA ILE A 304 13.12 13.11 -7.52
C ILE A 304 12.77 14.60 -7.44
N ASN A 305 12.04 15.15 -8.42
CA ASN A 305 11.64 16.57 -8.36
C ASN A 305 10.66 16.86 -7.22
N ARG A 306 9.86 15.88 -6.82
CA ARG A 306 8.96 15.97 -5.67
C ARG A 306 9.74 15.96 -4.36
N TYR A 307 10.75 15.10 -4.23
CA TYR A 307 11.55 14.97 -3.00
C TYR A 307 12.61 16.06 -2.86
N PHE A 308 13.12 16.58 -3.97
CA PHE A 308 14.16 17.60 -4.03
C PHE A 308 13.69 18.80 -4.89
N PRO A 309 12.72 19.59 -4.39
CA PRO A 309 12.20 20.73 -5.10
C PRO A 309 13.30 21.78 -5.27
N GLY A 310 13.77 21.98 -6.50
CA GLY A 310 14.89 22.87 -6.84
C GLY A 310 16.00 22.19 -7.64
N LEU A 311 16.03 20.85 -7.70
CA LEU A 311 17.01 20.12 -8.49
C LEU A 311 16.77 20.25 -10.01
N ASN A 312 15.51 20.53 -10.43
CA ASN A 312 15.07 20.50 -11.84
C ASN A 312 15.58 19.25 -12.57
N PHE A 313 15.39 18.11 -11.91
CA PHE A 313 15.96 16.84 -12.31
C PHE A 313 15.26 16.30 -13.56
N ASN A 314 16.03 15.64 -14.42
CA ASN A 314 15.51 14.83 -15.51
C ASN A 314 16.25 13.51 -15.53
N ALA A 315 15.55 12.40 -15.22
CA ALA A 315 16.16 11.09 -15.27
C ALA A 315 16.46 10.76 -16.74
N ASN A 316 17.72 10.42 -17.04
CA ASN A 316 18.11 9.92 -18.37
C ASN A 316 18.16 8.38 -18.43
N TRP A 317 18.16 7.72 -17.27
CA TRP A 317 17.89 6.29 -17.11
C TRP A 317 17.53 5.94 -15.65
N VAL A 318 16.97 4.74 -15.44
CA VAL A 318 16.64 4.17 -14.13
C VAL A 318 17.04 2.69 -14.12
N PHE A 319 17.64 2.24 -13.03
CA PHE A 319 17.83 0.82 -12.71
C PHE A 319 16.87 0.43 -11.59
N VAL A 320 16.14 -0.66 -11.78
CA VAL A 320 15.23 -1.22 -10.77
C VAL A 320 15.68 -2.64 -10.46
N ALA A 321 15.88 -2.96 -9.19
CA ALA A 321 16.03 -4.32 -8.70
C ALA A 321 14.99 -4.60 -7.63
N THR A 322 14.35 -5.76 -7.72
CA THR A 322 13.26 -6.17 -6.83
C THR A 322 13.49 -7.59 -6.35
N TRP A 323 13.59 -7.76 -5.04
CA TRP A 323 13.49 -9.06 -4.37
C TRP A 323 12.01 -9.34 -4.13
N TYR A 324 11.37 -10.02 -5.08
CA TYR A 324 9.94 -10.27 -5.07
C TYR A 324 9.64 -11.59 -4.39
N GLU A 325 8.98 -11.50 -3.25
CA GLU A 325 8.54 -12.66 -2.48
C GLU A 325 9.68 -13.65 -2.14
N VAL A 326 10.91 -13.17 -1.93
CA VAL A 326 12.05 -14.01 -1.54
C VAL A 326 11.97 -14.37 -0.06
N ALA A 327 12.14 -15.66 0.26
CA ALA A 327 12.04 -16.17 1.63
C ALA A 327 13.35 -15.97 2.41
N TYR A 328 13.27 -16.01 3.74
CA TYR A 328 14.44 -16.01 4.62
C TYR A 328 15.04 -17.42 4.74
N TYR A 329 16.36 -17.56 4.75
CA TYR A 329 17.02 -18.83 5.04
C TYR A 329 16.89 -19.20 6.55
N PRO A 330 16.76 -20.49 6.93
CA PRO A 330 16.52 -21.68 6.11
C PRO A 330 15.02 -21.94 5.81
N THR A 331 14.14 -21.02 6.22
CA THR A 331 12.69 -21.17 6.09
C THR A 331 12.24 -20.86 4.67
N THR A 332 12.12 -21.89 3.84
CA THR A 332 11.67 -21.80 2.43
C THR A 332 10.23 -21.30 2.21
N GLY A 333 9.54 -20.76 3.22
CA GLY A 333 8.10 -20.49 3.23
C GLY A 333 7.62 -19.10 3.68
N THR A 334 8.50 -18.12 3.93
CA THR A 334 8.05 -16.83 4.48
C THR A 334 7.97 -15.73 3.45
N VAL A 335 6.89 -15.78 2.66
CA VAL A 335 6.15 -14.57 2.31
C VAL A 335 4.70 -14.88 2.63
N SER A 336 4.34 -14.50 3.85
CA SER A 336 3.10 -14.85 4.57
C SER A 336 2.80 -16.36 4.69
N GLN A 337 3.25 -16.98 5.79
CA GLN A 337 2.52 -18.10 6.37
C GLN A 337 2.35 -17.86 7.88
N LEU A 338 1.18 -17.35 8.26
CA LEU A 338 0.55 -17.88 9.45
C LEU A 338 0.21 -19.34 9.12
N ASP A 339 0.71 -20.30 9.91
CA ASP A 339 0.29 -21.71 9.83
C ASP A 339 -1.25 -21.78 9.92
N HIS A 340 -1.86 -22.80 9.30
CA HIS A 340 -3.29 -23.14 9.32
C HIS A 340 -3.90 -23.35 10.73
N ARG A 341 -3.18 -22.98 11.80
CA ARG A 341 -3.59 -23.04 13.21
C ARG A 341 -3.50 -21.71 13.96
N GLY A 342 -3.22 -20.59 13.28
CA GLY A 342 -3.40 -19.26 13.88
C GLY A 342 -2.58 -18.98 15.16
N GLN A 343 -1.42 -19.63 15.33
CA GLN A 343 -0.50 -19.32 16.43
C GLN A 343 0.77 -18.63 15.91
N GLU A 344 1.03 -17.43 16.43
CA GLU A 344 2.30 -16.72 16.29
C GLU A 344 3.44 -17.54 16.92
N ARG A 345 4.52 -17.76 16.16
CA ARG A 345 5.86 -17.73 16.75
C ARG A 345 6.46 -16.38 16.41
N ALA A 346 6.59 -15.52 17.42
CA ALA A 346 7.31 -14.27 17.30
C ALA A 346 8.73 -14.51 16.75
N PRO A 347 9.20 -13.63 15.86
CA PRO A 347 10.45 -12.98 16.17
C PRO A 347 10.36 -11.49 15.82
N TRP A 348 9.81 -10.71 16.74
CA TRP A 348 10.08 -9.27 16.78
C TRP A 348 10.56 -8.90 18.18
N GLN A 349 11.78 -9.32 18.52
CA GLN A 349 12.57 -8.48 19.41
C GLN A 349 13.24 -7.41 18.55
N HIS A 350 12.58 -6.27 18.42
CA HIS A 350 13.33 -5.03 18.34
C HIS A 350 14.16 -4.98 19.62
N SER A 351 15.45 -5.26 19.51
CA SER A 351 16.40 -4.83 20.53
C SER A 351 16.27 -3.31 20.58
N ARG A 352 15.67 -2.81 21.65
CA ARG A 352 15.82 -1.42 22.06
C ARG A 352 17.33 -1.15 22.08
N CYS A 353 17.80 -0.28 21.21
CA CYS A 353 19.08 0.39 21.42
C CYS A 353 18.89 1.35 22.60
N LEU A 354 19.03 0.82 23.82
CA LEU A 354 19.39 1.60 24.98
C LEU A 354 20.90 1.48 25.10
N ASP A 355 21.62 2.60 24.92
CA ASP A 355 22.90 2.71 25.60
C ASP A 355 22.64 2.65 27.11
N THR A 356 23.54 2.02 27.85
CA THR A 356 23.65 1.95 29.31
C THR A 356 23.50 3.28 30.08
N THR A 357 23.36 4.41 29.39
CA THR A 357 23.18 5.74 29.97
C THR A 357 21.81 6.39 29.72
N GLY A 358 20.91 5.78 28.94
CA GLY A 358 19.50 6.20 28.87
C GLY A 358 19.20 7.56 28.22
N GLN A 359 20.08 8.10 27.38
CA GLN A 359 19.76 9.31 26.58
C GLN A 359 19.52 8.98 25.10
N SER A 360 18.42 9.51 24.55
CA SER A 360 18.09 9.45 23.13
C SER A 360 18.94 10.45 22.34
N VAL A 361 19.72 9.99 21.37
CA VAL A 361 20.32 10.87 20.35
C VAL A 361 20.00 10.29 18.97
N CYS A 362 19.08 10.95 18.26
CA CYS A 362 18.86 10.73 16.84
C CYS A 362 19.88 11.56 16.05
N GLN A 363 20.66 10.90 15.19
CA GLN A 363 21.08 11.45 13.90
C GLN A 363 20.88 10.38 12.85
#